data_AF-A0A8D8QGE7-F1
#
_entry.id   AF-A0A8D8QGE7-F1
#
_cell.length_a   1.000
_cell.length_b   1.000
_cell.length_c   1.000
_cell.angle_alpha   90.00
_cell.angle_beta   90.00
_cell.angle_gamma   90.00
#
_symmetry.space_group_name_H-M   'P 1'
#
loop_
_entity.id
_entity.type
_entity.pdbx_description
1 polymer ?
#
loop_
_entity_poly.entity_id
_entity_poly.type
_entity_poly.pdbx_seq_one_letter_code
_entity_poly.pdbx_strand_id
1 'polypeptide(L)'
;MEDKSNSVHDFKDEIDSLRTNQLNSLSLNIEQLYQRCVTDKTLSKEWTEATRQIICPSNGKIPARAKTLTERLRDSWQHLLRDRATRTLSYNDEQFHVLERIKIGETGKRIKSLLDDDTSPHVIHLSDCLADWYKMAQTIYLQSNFLNKDMQTFARNLEDFQAKVIEEDVKFHENLINISKIKFTSNHVNSNVSNKINNCLRIKSQDLKYIRTSIKDLSLIKNEFNQFLESNSHLMNDIKILGEPGPEIQTLENDQE
;
A
#
# COMPACT_ATOMS: atom_id res chain seq x y z
N MET A 1 33.90 -33.77 -20.37
CA MET A 1 34.35 -33.49 -18.98
C MET A 1 34.45 -31.97 -18.89
N GLU A 2 33.31 -31.33 -19.00
CA GLU A 2 33.04 -29.89 -19.04
C GLU A 2 31.55 -29.78 -18.61
N ASP A 3 31.10 -28.65 -18.07
CA ASP A 3 29.72 -28.33 -17.61
C ASP A 3 29.47 -28.21 -16.10
N LYS A 4 30.48 -28.08 -15.23
CA LYS A 4 30.22 -27.65 -13.82
C LYS A 4 30.38 -26.16 -13.55
N SER A 5 31.01 -25.41 -14.47
CA SER A 5 31.21 -23.96 -14.29
C SER A 5 30.05 -23.10 -14.83
N ASN A 6 29.09 -23.68 -15.57
CA ASN A 6 27.97 -22.93 -16.16
C ASN A 6 26.81 -22.69 -15.18
N SER A 7 26.52 -23.62 -14.26
CA SER A 7 25.34 -23.54 -13.38
C SER A 7 25.38 -22.40 -12.35
N VAL A 8 26.56 -22.08 -11.79
CA VAL A 8 26.68 -20.98 -10.81
C VAL A 8 26.57 -19.60 -11.47
N HIS A 9 27.03 -19.48 -12.71
CA HIS A 9 26.87 -18.25 -13.48
C HIS A 9 25.41 -18.04 -13.90
N ASP A 10 24.71 -19.14 -14.22
CA ASP A 10 23.30 -19.16 -14.64
C ASP A 10 22.35 -18.62 -13.56
N PHE A 11 22.49 -19.08 -12.31
CA PHE A 11 21.65 -18.56 -11.20
C PHE A 11 21.92 -17.10 -10.86
N LYS A 12 23.17 -16.66 -10.99
CA LYS A 12 23.54 -15.26 -10.78
C LYS A 12 22.91 -14.36 -11.84
N ASP A 13 22.95 -14.78 -13.09
CA ASP A 13 22.36 -14.02 -14.19
C ASP A 13 20.82 -14.03 -14.10
N GLU A 14 20.19 -15.13 -13.65
CA GLU A 14 18.74 -15.22 -13.40
C GLU A 14 18.28 -14.28 -12.28
N ILE A 15 18.98 -14.26 -11.13
CA ILE A 15 18.62 -13.35 -10.02
C ILE A 15 18.90 -11.88 -10.37
N ASP A 16 19.99 -11.59 -11.08
CA ASP A 16 20.31 -10.23 -11.53
C ASP A 16 19.27 -9.76 -12.56
N SER A 17 18.77 -10.64 -13.43
CA SER A 17 17.64 -10.36 -14.33
C SER A 17 16.34 -10.08 -13.57
N LEU A 18 15.96 -10.91 -12.59
CA LEU A 18 14.77 -10.68 -11.76
C LEU A 18 14.86 -9.34 -11.02
N ARG A 19 16.03 -9.00 -10.49
CA ARG A 19 16.28 -7.74 -9.80
C ARG A 19 16.20 -6.54 -10.75
N THR A 20 16.94 -6.59 -11.86
CA THR A 20 17.09 -5.43 -12.74
C THR A 20 15.84 -5.17 -13.57
N ASN A 21 15.21 -6.21 -14.10
CA ASN A 21 14.10 -6.07 -15.04
C ASN A 21 12.75 -5.95 -14.34
N GLN A 22 12.52 -6.69 -13.25
CA GLN A 22 11.22 -6.74 -12.58
C GLN A 22 11.20 -5.85 -11.34
N LEU A 23 12.12 -6.04 -10.38
CA LEU A 23 12.08 -5.31 -9.10
C LEU A 23 12.31 -3.81 -9.27
N ASN A 24 13.34 -3.40 -10.01
CA ASN A 24 13.65 -1.98 -10.17
C ASN A 24 12.52 -1.23 -10.92
N SER A 25 11.98 -1.84 -11.98
CA SER A 25 10.85 -1.28 -12.73
C SER A 25 9.61 -1.16 -11.86
N LEU A 26 9.25 -2.22 -11.13
CA LEU A 26 8.10 -2.24 -10.23
C LEU A 26 8.24 -1.23 -9.09
N SER A 27 9.41 -1.17 -8.46
CA SER A 27 9.72 -0.20 -7.40
C SER A 27 9.56 1.23 -7.88
N LEU A 28 10.11 1.55 -9.05
CA LEU A 28 9.99 2.89 -9.64
C LEU A 28 8.53 3.26 -9.92
N ASN A 29 7.76 2.35 -10.50
CA ASN A 29 6.35 2.60 -10.82
C ASN A 29 5.48 2.76 -9.56
N ILE A 30 5.75 1.97 -8.51
CA ILE A 30 5.07 2.10 -7.22
C ILE A 30 5.41 3.44 -6.56
N GLU A 31 6.69 3.82 -6.55
CA GLU A 31 7.14 5.09 -5.98
C GLU A 31 6.51 6.28 -6.71
N GLN A 32 6.47 6.25 -8.05
CA GLN A 32 5.80 7.27 -8.84
C GLN A 32 4.30 7.36 -8.54
N LEU A 33 3.62 6.21 -8.42
CA LEU A 33 2.19 6.19 -8.10
C LEU A 33 1.93 6.72 -6.69
N TYR A 34 2.77 6.33 -5.73
CA TYR A 34 2.71 6.81 -4.35
C TYR A 34 2.95 8.32 -4.27
N GLN A 35 4.00 8.81 -4.93
CA GLN A 35 4.32 10.24 -4.96
C GLN A 35 3.15 11.05 -5.50
N ARG A 36 2.57 10.64 -6.63
CA ARG A 36 1.44 11.33 -7.24
C ARG A 36 0.19 11.30 -6.35
N CYS A 37 -0.16 10.13 -5.81
CA CYS A 37 -1.46 9.95 -5.14
C CYS A 37 -1.44 10.37 -3.67
N VAL A 38 -0.35 10.07 -2.95
CA VAL A 38 -0.25 10.25 -1.50
C VAL A 38 0.47 11.55 -1.16
N THR A 39 1.66 11.77 -1.73
CA THR A 39 2.45 12.97 -1.44
C THR A 39 1.85 14.20 -2.10
N ASP A 40 1.64 14.14 -3.41
CA ASP A 40 1.15 15.27 -4.20
C ASP A 40 -0.36 15.45 -4.06
N LYS A 41 -1.08 14.42 -3.59
CA LYS A 41 -2.53 14.41 -3.40
C LYS A 41 -3.29 14.84 -4.65
N THR A 42 -2.85 14.39 -5.83
CA THR A 42 -3.38 14.85 -7.13
C THR A 42 -4.90 14.78 -7.20
N LEU A 43 -5.51 13.66 -6.77
CA LEU A 43 -6.98 13.53 -6.74
C LEU A 43 -7.65 14.61 -5.90
N SER A 44 -7.13 14.91 -4.71
CA SER A 44 -7.70 15.95 -3.84
C SER A 44 -7.53 17.34 -4.44
N LYS A 45 -6.38 17.61 -5.06
CA LYS A 45 -6.09 18.90 -5.70
C LYS A 45 -6.99 19.13 -6.91
N GLU A 46 -7.09 18.15 -7.81
CA GLU A 46 -7.96 18.22 -8.99
C GLU A 46 -9.42 18.40 -8.60
N TRP A 47 -9.90 17.67 -7.58
CA TRP A 47 -11.27 17.88 -7.07
C TRP A 47 -11.47 19.30 -6.56
N THR A 48 -10.54 19.79 -5.73
CA THR A 48 -10.65 21.11 -5.13
C THR A 48 -10.61 22.21 -6.19
N GLU A 49 -9.72 22.10 -7.18
CA GLU A 49 -9.59 23.08 -8.25
C GLU A 49 -10.82 23.06 -9.17
N ALA A 50 -11.28 21.88 -9.58
CA ALA A 50 -12.45 21.75 -10.45
C ALA A 50 -13.74 22.25 -9.78
N THR A 51 -13.89 22.07 -8.46
CA THR A 51 -15.09 22.49 -7.73
C THR A 51 -14.99 23.87 -7.11
N ARG A 52 -13.85 24.55 -7.19
CA ARG A 52 -13.59 25.85 -6.53
C ARG A 52 -14.60 26.93 -6.88
N GLN A 53 -15.06 26.96 -8.12
CA GLN A 53 -15.98 27.99 -8.63
C GLN A 53 -17.46 27.62 -8.43
N ILE A 54 -17.75 26.40 -7.98
CA ILE A 54 -19.11 25.90 -7.82
C ILE A 54 -19.69 26.46 -6.51
N ILE A 55 -20.72 27.28 -6.64
CA ILE A 55 -21.43 27.81 -5.48
C ILE A 55 -22.39 26.74 -4.98
N CYS A 56 -22.19 26.31 -3.73
CA CYS A 56 -23.12 25.39 -3.08
C CYS A 56 -24.50 26.08 -2.92
N PRO A 57 -25.61 25.46 -3.38
CA PRO A 57 -26.93 26.09 -3.29
C PRO A 57 -27.36 26.44 -1.86
N SER A 58 -26.89 25.66 -0.88
CA SER A 58 -27.12 25.90 0.54
C SER A 58 -26.46 27.20 1.03
N ASN A 59 -25.25 27.50 0.56
CA ASN A 59 -24.54 28.74 0.91
C ASN A 59 -25.26 29.98 0.35
N GLY A 60 -25.84 29.85 -0.86
CA GLY A 60 -26.69 30.87 -1.46
C GLY A 60 -28.09 31.00 -0.84
N LYS A 61 -28.40 30.21 0.20
CA LYS A 61 -29.74 30.12 0.84
C LYS A 61 -30.86 29.85 -0.17
N ILE A 62 -30.54 29.20 -1.30
CA ILE A 62 -31.49 28.91 -2.37
C ILE A 62 -32.67 28.08 -1.85
N PRO A 63 -32.48 27.03 -1.02
CA PRO A 63 -33.59 26.28 -0.44
C PRO A 63 -34.55 27.15 0.40
N ALA A 64 -34.02 28.10 1.17
CA ALA A 64 -34.83 29.00 1.99
C ALA A 64 -35.61 30.02 1.13
N ARG A 65 -34.98 30.54 0.07
CA ARG A 65 -35.63 31.41 -0.93
C ARG A 65 -36.75 30.67 -1.65
N ALA A 66 -36.49 29.45 -2.12
CA ALA A 66 -37.47 28.60 -2.77
C ALA A 66 -38.67 28.34 -1.87
N LYS A 67 -38.43 27.92 -0.62
CA LYS A 67 -39.48 27.69 0.38
C LYS A 67 -40.37 28.92 0.56
N THR A 68 -39.77 30.09 0.76
CA THR A 68 -40.51 31.36 0.94
C THR A 68 -41.38 31.68 -0.27
N LEU A 69 -40.86 31.50 -1.49
CA LEU A 69 -41.62 31.74 -2.72
C LEU A 69 -42.76 30.74 -2.89
N THR A 70 -42.54 29.46 -2.58
CA THR A 70 -43.57 28.42 -2.61
C THR A 70 -44.68 28.67 -1.58
N GLU A 71 -44.32 29.11 -0.37
CA GLU A 71 -45.30 29.49 0.66
C GLU A 71 -46.16 30.67 0.19
N ARG A 72 -45.54 31.73 -0.36
CA ARG A 72 -46.29 32.86 -0.94
C ARG A 72 -47.20 32.45 -2.10
N LEU A 73 -46.73 31.55 -2.96
CA LEU A 73 -47.51 31.01 -4.07
C LEU A 73 -48.73 30.24 -3.54
N ARG A 74 -48.53 29.40 -2.52
CA ARG A 74 -49.61 28.64 -1.87
C ARG A 74 -50.65 29.57 -1.25
N ASP A 75 -50.22 30.60 -0.53
CA ASP A 75 -51.15 31.52 0.14
C ASP A 75 -51.96 32.31 -0.90
N SER A 76 -51.31 32.79 -1.97
CA SER A 76 -51.97 33.46 -3.10
C SER A 76 -52.98 32.54 -3.81
N TRP A 77 -52.63 31.26 -3.99
CA TRP A 77 -53.53 30.26 -4.56
C TRP A 77 -54.75 29.98 -3.67
N GLN A 78 -54.56 29.94 -2.35
CA GLN A 78 -55.67 29.77 -1.41
C GLN A 78 -56.65 30.95 -1.46
N HIS A 79 -56.17 32.18 -1.69
CA HIS A 79 -57.05 33.33 -1.93
C HIS A 79 -57.91 33.12 -3.18
N LEU A 80 -57.31 32.74 -4.32
CA LEU A 80 -58.08 32.48 -5.54
C LEU A 80 -59.13 31.36 -5.36
N LEU A 81 -58.83 30.34 -4.56
CA LEU A 81 -59.79 29.27 -4.27
C LEU A 81 -60.99 29.77 -3.46
N ARG A 82 -60.77 30.66 -2.49
CA ARG A 82 -61.85 31.31 -1.71
C ARG A 82 -62.69 32.22 -2.59
N ASP A 83 -62.05 33.01 -3.45
CA ASP A 83 -62.72 33.88 -4.39
C ASP A 83 -63.61 33.07 -5.34
N ARG A 84 -63.09 31.96 -5.89
CA ARG A 84 -63.85 31.06 -6.77
C ARG A 84 -65.07 30.45 -6.09
N ALA A 85 -65.01 30.15 -4.79
CA ALA A 85 -66.15 29.64 -4.03
C ALA A 85 -67.25 30.71 -3.84
N THR A 86 -66.90 31.98 -3.97
CA THR A 86 -67.80 33.13 -3.83
C THR A 86 -68.37 33.48 -5.20
N ARG A 87 -69.65 33.17 -5.46
CA ARG A 87 -70.28 33.29 -6.79
C ARG A 87 -70.27 34.72 -7.38
N THR A 88 -70.18 35.75 -6.54
CA THR A 88 -70.10 37.16 -6.94
C THR A 88 -69.14 37.89 -6.00
N LEU A 89 -68.08 38.47 -6.55
CA LEU A 89 -67.11 39.30 -5.84
C LEU A 89 -67.55 40.78 -5.89
N SER A 90 -67.22 41.55 -4.86
CA SER A 90 -67.37 43.01 -4.95
C SER A 90 -66.36 43.58 -5.96
N TYR A 91 -66.57 44.81 -6.43
CA TYR A 91 -65.62 45.46 -7.34
C TYR A 91 -64.19 45.46 -6.78
N ASN A 92 -64.04 45.74 -5.48
CA ASN A 92 -62.73 45.77 -4.82
C ASN A 92 -62.09 44.38 -4.74
N ASP A 93 -62.89 43.35 -4.43
CA ASP A 93 -62.40 41.97 -4.38
C ASP A 93 -62.01 41.46 -5.77
N GLU A 94 -62.73 41.88 -6.83
CA GLU A 94 -62.36 41.57 -8.21
C GLU A 94 -61.00 42.21 -8.59
N GLN A 95 -60.73 43.45 -8.16
CA GLN A 95 -59.42 44.05 -8.35
C GLN A 95 -58.32 43.28 -7.60
N PHE A 96 -58.58 42.88 -6.35
CA PHE A 96 -57.64 42.07 -5.58
C PHE A 96 -57.40 40.70 -6.22
N HIS A 97 -58.44 40.06 -6.76
CA HIS A 97 -58.36 38.79 -7.50
C HIS A 97 -57.41 38.90 -8.70
N VAL A 98 -57.56 39.96 -9.50
CA VAL A 98 -56.66 40.23 -10.64
C VAL A 98 -55.22 40.44 -10.18
N LEU A 99 -55.00 41.19 -9.09
CA LEU A 99 -53.65 41.40 -8.53
C LEU A 99 -53.02 40.10 -8.02
N GLU A 100 -53.78 39.23 -7.35
CA GLU A 100 -53.29 37.93 -6.89
C GLU A 100 -52.91 37.01 -8.07
N ARG A 101 -53.66 37.05 -9.18
CA ARG A 101 -53.27 36.32 -10.41
C ARG A 101 -51.95 36.82 -11.00
N ILE A 102 -51.73 38.13 -11.05
CA ILE A 102 -50.45 38.73 -11.50
C ILE A 102 -49.33 38.30 -10.56
N LYS A 103 -49.54 38.39 -9.26
CA LYS A 103 -48.58 38.01 -8.21
C LYS A 103 -48.19 36.53 -8.29
N ILE A 104 -49.13 35.64 -8.57
CA ILE A 104 -48.87 34.21 -8.83
C ILE A 104 -47.96 34.05 -10.05
N GLY A 105 -48.27 34.73 -11.16
CA GLY A 105 -47.45 34.69 -12.37
C GLY A 105 -46.01 35.14 -12.13
N GLU A 106 -45.84 36.28 -11.44
CA GLU A 106 -44.51 36.81 -11.11
C GLU A 106 -43.76 35.92 -10.10
N THR A 107 -44.45 35.36 -9.11
CA THR A 107 -43.83 34.42 -8.16
C THR A 107 -43.39 33.13 -8.86
N GLY A 108 -44.20 32.62 -9.79
CA GLY A 108 -43.83 31.47 -10.62
C GLY A 108 -42.59 31.72 -11.48
N LYS A 109 -42.49 32.89 -12.14
CA LYS A 109 -41.29 33.28 -12.89
C LYS A 109 -40.04 33.32 -12.00
N ARG A 110 -40.16 33.86 -10.78
CA ARG A 110 -39.03 33.92 -9.83
C ARG A 110 -38.60 32.54 -9.35
N ILE A 111 -39.53 31.63 -9.07
CA ILE A 111 -39.21 30.24 -8.71
C ILE A 111 -38.49 29.55 -9.88
N LYS A 112 -38.98 29.75 -11.11
CA LYS A 112 -38.35 29.19 -12.30
C LYS A 112 -36.92 29.70 -12.49
N SER A 113 -36.69 31.01 -12.42
CA SER A 113 -35.35 31.60 -12.50
C SER A 113 -34.42 31.09 -11.39
N LEU A 114 -34.92 30.93 -10.17
CA LEU A 114 -34.15 30.33 -9.07
C LEU A 114 -33.70 28.88 -9.36
N LEU A 115 -34.50 28.13 -10.12
CA LEU A 115 -34.13 26.78 -10.53
C LEU A 115 -33.18 26.79 -11.73
N ASP A 116 -33.57 27.47 -12.80
CA ASP A 116 -32.91 27.43 -14.10
C ASP A 116 -31.57 28.17 -14.09
N ASP A 117 -31.48 29.30 -13.37
CA ASP A 117 -30.30 30.16 -13.36
C ASP A 117 -29.42 29.88 -12.13
N ASP A 118 -30.03 29.79 -10.94
CA ASP A 118 -29.29 29.74 -9.67
C ASP A 118 -28.95 28.30 -9.20
N THR A 119 -29.60 27.26 -9.74
CA THR A 119 -29.44 25.87 -9.23
C THR A 119 -28.93 24.91 -10.29
N SER A 120 -29.66 24.79 -11.40
CA SER A 120 -29.41 23.80 -12.45
C SER A 120 -27.98 23.86 -13.00
N PRO A 121 -27.42 25.04 -13.34
CA PRO A 121 -26.07 25.13 -13.91
C PRO A 121 -25.00 24.62 -12.94
N HIS A 122 -25.14 24.90 -11.65
CA HIS A 122 -24.18 24.44 -10.63
C HIS A 122 -24.25 22.93 -10.40
N VAL A 123 -25.46 22.33 -10.43
CA VAL A 123 -25.62 20.88 -10.29
C VAL A 123 -25.05 20.15 -11.50
N ILE A 124 -25.33 20.64 -12.72
CA ILE A 124 -24.79 20.08 -13.96
C ILE A 124 -23.26 20.17 -13.93
N HIS A 125 -22.71 21.35 -13.64
CA HIS A 125 -21.27 21.54 -13.59
C HIS A 125 -20.60 20.64 -12.55
N LEU A 126 -21.19 20.48 -11.37
CA LEU A 126 -20.68 19.57 -10.34
C LEU A 126 -20.69 18.11 -10.80
N SER A 127 -21.75 17.70 -11.50
CA SER A 127 -21.85 16.36 -12.08
C SER A 127 -20.75 16.10 -13.09
N ASP A 128 -20.45 17.07 -13.96
CA ASP A 128 -19.37 16.95 -14.94
C ASP A 128 -18.00 16.84 -14.27
N CYS A 129 -17.73 17.71 -13.28
CA CYS A 129 -16.50 17.64 -12.50
C CYS A 129 -16.34 16.29 -11.78
N LEU A 130 -17.43 15.75 -11.23
CA LEU A 130 -17.42 14.43 -10.59
C LEU A 130 -17.13 13.30 -11.58
N ALA A 131 -17.71 13.36 -12.78
CA ALA A 131 -17.48 12.36 -13.81
C ALA A 131 -16.00 12.33 -14.23
N ASP A 132 -15.38 13.50 -14.43
CA ASP A 132 -13.97 13.58 -14.82
C ASP A 132 -13.03 13.18 -13.68
N TRP A 133 -13.31 13.62 -12.46
CA TRP A 133 -12.57 13.20 -11.29
C TRP A 133 -12.63 11.67 -11.10
N TYR A 134 -13.81 11.08 -11.26
CA TYR A 134 -14.00 9.64 -11.13
C TYR A 134 -13.24 8.85 -12.20
N LYS A 135 -13.22 9.33 -13.46
CA LYS A 135 -12.38 8.71 -14.52
C LYS A 135 -10.91 8.70 -14.11
N MET A 136 -10.39 9.81 -13.59
CA MET A 136 -9.00 9.89 -13.13
C MET A 136 -8.74 8.95 -11.95
N ALA A 137 -9.65 8.90 -10.97
CA ALA A 137 -9.58 7.98 -9.84
C ALA A 137 -9.57 6.52 -10.30
N GLN A 138 -10.41 6.18 -11.28
CA GLN A 138 -10.48 4.85 -11.86
C GLN A 138 -9.18 4.46 -12.57
N THR A 139 -8.56 5.38 -13.32
CA THR A 139 -7.24 5.14 -13.93
C THR A 139 -6.18 4.83 -12.87
N ILE A 140 -6.13 5.61 -11.79
CA ILE A 140 -5.19 5.38 -10.67
C ILE A 140 -5.44 4.00 -10.03
N TYR A 141 -6.71 3.65 -9.78
CA TYR A 141 -7.09 2.37 -9.20
C TYR A 141 -6.66 1.19 -10.09
N LEU A 142 -6.90 1.27 -11.41
CA LEU A 142 -6.46 0.25 -12.34
C LEU A 142 -4.93 0.11 -12.38
N GLN A 143 -4.20 1.23 -12.41
CA GLN A 143 -2.74 1.22 -12.33
C GLN A 143 -2.25 0.53 -11.06
N SER A 144 -2.84 0.84 -9.90
CA SER A 144 -2.52 0.17 -8.63
C SER A 144 -2.78 -1.33 -8.69
N ASN A 145 -3.88 -1.75 -9.32
CA ASN A 145 -4.21 -3.17 -9.45
C ASN A 145 -3.26 -3.92 -10.39
N PHE A 146 -2.82 -3.30 -11.47
CA PHE A 146 -1.81 -3.88 -12.35
C PHE A 146 -0.49 -4.05 -11.61
N LEU A 147 -0.01 -3.01 -10.91
CA LEU A 147 1.22 -3.10 -10.11
C LEU A 147 1.13 -4.17 -9.01
N ASN A 148 -0.04 -4.33 -8.38
CA ASN A 148 -0.25 -5.40 -7.39
C ASN A 148 -0.14 -6.79 -8.03
N LYS A 149 -0.71 -7.00 -9.24
CA LYS A 149 -0.57 -8.26 -9.98
C LYS A 149 0.87 -8.51 -10.42
N ASP A 150 1.58 -7.47 -10.83
CA ASP A 150 2.99 -7.55 -11.21
C ASP A 150 3.85 -7.92 -9.99
N MET A 151 3.57 -7.34 -8.81
CA MET A 151 4.20 -7.71 -7.54
C MET A 151 3.97 -9.18 -7.18
N GLN A 152 2.73 -9.66 -7.30
CA GLN A 152 2.40 -11.07 -7.05
C GLN A 152 3.10 -12.02 -8.04
N THR A 153 3.32 -11.56 -9.28
CA THR A 153 4.04 -12.34 -10.29
C THR A 153 5.53 -12.38 -9.97
N PHE A 154 6.11 -11.24 -9.60
CA PHE A 154 7.50 -11.16 -9.13
C PHE A 154 7.75 -12.04 -7.90
N ALA A 155 6.84 -12.00 -6.91
CA ALA A 155 6.94 -12.85 -5.72
C ALA A 155 6.95 -14.35 -6.06
N ARG A 156 6.04 -14.79 -6.93
CA ARG A 156 6.01 -16.19 -7.41
C ARG A 156 7.29 -16.57 -8.16
N ASN A 157 7.79 -15.71 -9.04
CA ASN A 157 9.05 -15.97 -9.75
C ASN A 157 10.23 -16.11 -8.77
N LEU A 158 10.24 -15.32 -7.68
CA LEU A 158 11.27 -15.40 -6.66
C LEU A 158 11.17 -16.69 -5.83
N GLU A 159 9.95 -17.13 -5.51
CA GLU A 159 9.69 -18.42 -4.86
C GLU A 159 10.15 -19.59 -5.74
N ASP A 160 9.84 -19.56 -7.04
CA ASP A 160 10.28 -20.57 -8.01
C ASP A 160 11.81 -20.61 -8.12
N PHE A 161 12.46 -19.44 -8.20
CA PHE A 161 13.92 -19.34 -8.20
C PHE A 161 14.52 -19.92 -6.92
N GLN A 162 13.97 -19.57 -5.76
CA GLN A 162 14.40 -20.10 -4.47
C GLN A 162 14.29 -21.63 -4.43
N ALA A 163 13.18 -22.19 -4.92
CA ALA A 163 12.98 -23.64 -4.97
C ALA A 163 14.04 -24.32 -5.85
N LYS A 164 14.36 -23.77 -7.03
CA LYS A 164 15.42 -24.29 -7.91
C LYS A 164 16.79 -24.29 -7.23
N VAL A 165 17.15 -23.20 -6.54
CA VAL A 165 18.43 -23.09 -5.84
C VAL A 165 18.53 -24.13 -4.72
N ILE A 166 17.45 -24.35 -3.97
CA ILE A 166 17.40 -25.39 -2.93
C ILE A 166 17.55 -26.78 -3.56
N GLU A 167 16.85 -27.05 -4.66
CA GLU A 167 16.93 -28.35 -5.34
C GLU A 167 18.36 -28.65 -5.84
N GLU A 168 19.03 -27.67 -6.46
CA GLU A 168 20.42 -27.82 -6.89
C GLU A 168 21.39 -27.96 -5.73
N ASP A 169 21.18 -27.27 -4.61
CA ASP A 169 21.98 -27.45 -3.41
C ASP A 169 21.85 -28.87 -2.84
N VAL A 170 20.63 -29.42 -2.79
CA VAL A 170 20.38 -30.80 -2.37
C VAL A 170 21.10 -31.78 -3.31
N LYS A 171 20.96 -31.61 -4.63
CA LYS A 171 21.66 -32.45 -5.62
C LYS A 171 23.18 -32.36 -5.48
N PHE A 172 23.71 -31.17 -5.22
CA PHE A 172 25.14 -30.97 -5.01
C PHE A 172 25.64 -31.75 -3.78
N HIS A 173 24.91 -31.67 -2.66
CA HIS A 173 25.22 -32.41 -1.44
C HIS A 173 25.11 -33.93 -1.62
N GLU A 174 24.06 -34.42 -2.28
CA GLU A 174 23.92 -35.85 -2.60
C GLU A 174 25.08 -36.36 -3.46
N ASN A 175 25.48 -35.59 -4.46
CA ASN A 175 26.63 -35.90 -5.32
C ASN A 175 27.94 -35.94 -4.52
N LEU A 176 28.17 -35.01 -3.59
CA LEU A 176 29.34 -35.03 -2.70
C LEU A 176 29.36 -36.29 -1.82
N ILE A 177 28.22 -36.66 -1.24
CA ILE A 177 28.08 -37.89 -0.45
C ILE A 177 28.41 -39.12 -1.31
N ASN A 178 27.91 -39.20 -2.54
CA ASN A 178 28.17 -40.32 -3.44
C ASN A 178 29.65 -40.41 -3.85
N ILE A 179 30.31 -39.29 -4.13
CA ILE A 179 31.76 -39.24 -4.41
C ILE A 179 32.57 -39.71 -3.19
N SER A 180 32.16 -39.32 -1.98
CA SER A 180 32.84 -39.75 -0.76
C SER A 180 32.75 -41.27 -0.55
N LYS A 181 31.61 -41.90 -0.87
CA LYS A 181 31.41 -43.36 -0.76
C LYS A 181 32.28 -44.16 -1.74
N ILE A 182 32.47 -43.68 -2.97
CA ILE A 182 33.27 -44.37 -4.02
C ILE A 182 34.76 -44.42 -3.66
N LYS A 183 35.28 -43.45 -2.88
CA LYS A 183 36.69 -43.42 -2.48
C LYS A 183 37.06 -44.40 -1.35
N PHE A 184 36.09 -44.89 -0.57
CA PHE A 184 36.36 -45.82 0.54
C PHE A 184 36.28 -47.30 0.16
N THR A 185 35.75 -47.65 -1.02
CA THR A 185 35.62 -49.04 -1.48
C THR A 185 36.74 -49.47 -2.46
N SER A 186 37.67 -48.57 -2.81
CA SER A 186 38.86 -48.94 -3.59
C SER A 186 39.93 -49.54 -2.68
N ASN A 187 39.73 -50.80 -2.31
CA ASN A 187 40.78 -51.71 -1.86
C ASN A 187 40.38 -53.15 -2.20
N HIS A 188 41.33 -53.84 -2.85
CA HIS A 188 41.35 -55.25 -3.29
C HIS A 188 40.61 -55.55 -4.61
N VAL A 189 41.21 -56.03 -5.72
CA VAL A 189 42.29 -57.03 -5.89
C VAL A 189 42.95 -56.93 -7.30
N ASN A 190 44.30 -57.03 -7.38
CA ASN A 190 45.21 -57.45 -8.48
C ASN A 190 45.32 -56.60 -9.78
N SER A 191 46.48 -56.39 -10.41
CA SER A 191 47.88 -56.84 -10.23
C SER A 191 48.84 -55.87 -10.95
N ASN A 192 50.04 -55.73 -10.39
CA ASN A 192 51.33 -55.43 -11.02
C ASN A 192 51.36 -54.50 -12.25
N VAL A 193 51.58 -53.20 -12.02
CA VAL A 193 52.54 -52.31 -12.71
C VAL A 193 52.17 -50.86 -12.31
N SER A 194 53.18 -50.01 -12.09
CA SER A 194 53.09 -48.57 -11.79
C SER A 194 53.04 -48.16 -10.31
N ASN A 195 54.12 -48.47 -9.60
CA ASN A 195 54.56 -47.74 -8.40
C ASN A 195 55.21 -46.41 -8.83
N LYS A 196 54.47 -45.28 -8.85
CA LYS A 196 55.08 -43.95 -8.55
C LYS A 196 54.16 -42.76 -8.29
N ILE A 197 52.84 -42.83 -8.47
CA ILE A 197 51.99 -41.61 -8.43
C ILE A 197 51.03 -41.55 -7.21
N ASN A 198 50.81 -42.66 -6.49
CA ASN A 198 49.74 -42.73 -5.49
C ASN A 198 50.11 -42.33 -4.04
N ASN A 199 51.25 -41.67 -3.82
CA ASN A 199 51.66 -41.26 -2.46
C ASN A 199 51.10 -39.90 -2.00
N CYS A 200 50.26 -39.22 -2.78
CA CYS A 200 49.86 -37.84 -2.47
C CYS A 200 48.52 -37.67 -1.71
N LEU A 201 47.66 -38.69 -1.57
CA LEU A 201 46.30 -38.50 -1.02
C LEU A 201 45.82 -39.63 -0.10
N ARG A 202 46.72 -40.19 0.71
CA ARG A 202 46.31 -41.09 1.79
C ARG A 202 46.39 -40.32 3.10
N ILE A 203 45.30 -39.64 3.46
CA ILE A 203 45.08 -39.08 4.81
C ILE A 203 45.37 -40.23 5.78
N LYS A 204 46.50 -40.13 6.49
CA LYS A 204 46.93 -41.17 7.41
C LYS A 204 45.91 -41.22 8.54
N SER A 205 45.75 -42.37 9.19
CA SER A 205 44.88 -42.49 10.37
C SER A 205 45.25 -41.49 11.48
N GLN A 206 46.49 -40.98 11.48
CA GLN A 206 46.94 -39.85 12.31
C GLN A 206 46.27 -38.52 11.95
N ASP A 207 46.05 -38.23 10.67
CA ASP A 207 45.40 -36.99 10.22
C ASP A 207 43.92 -36.98 10.61
N LEU A 208 43.25 -38.13 10.56
CA LEU A 208 41.87 -38.27 11.06
C LEU A 208 41.78 -38.09 12.59
N LYS A 209 42.79 -38.55 13.34
CA LYS A 209 42.86 -38.26 14.78
C LYS A 209 43.04 -36.77 15.01
N TYR A 210 43.93 -36.12 14.26
CA TYR A 210 44.18 -34.68 14.34
C TYR A 210 42.92 -33.87 14.04
N ILE A 211 42.22 -34.18 12.94
CA ILE A 211 40.94 -33.54 12.58
C ILE A 211 39.90 -33.74 13.69
N ARG A 212 39.84 -34.93 14.30
CA ARG A 212 38.88 -35.21 15.38
C ARG A 212 39.20 -34.44 16.66
N THR A 213 40.47 -34.25 17.00
CA THR A 213 40.88 -33.35 18.09
C THR A 213 40.56 -31.89 17.75
N SER A 214 40.89 -31.40 16.55
CA SER A 214 40.58 -30.01 16.16
C SER A 214 39.08 -29.70 16.16
N ILE A 215 38.22 -30.66 15.79
CA ILE A 215 36.76 -30.50 15.88
C ILE A 215 36.30 -30.42 17.34
N LYS A 216 36.89 -31.22 18.24
CA LYS A 216 36.61 -31.13 19.67
C LYS A 216 37.05 -29.79 20.24
N ASP A 217 38.22 -29.30 19.85
CA ASP A 217 38.75 -28.02 20.31
C ASP A 217 37.87 -26.86 19.83
N LEU A 218 37.43 -26.89 18.56
CA LEU A 218 36.46 -25.91 18.04
C LEU A 218 35.11 -25.98 18.76
N SER A 219 34.65 -27.18 19.14
CA SER A 219 33.43 -27.31 19.93
C SER A 219 33.59 -26.73 21.34
N LEU A 220 34.77 -26.82 21.94
CA LEU A 220 35.06 -26.22 23.24
C LEU A 220 35.08 -24.69 23.13
N ILE A 221 35.78 -24.15 22.12
CA ILE A 221 35.84 -22.70 21.85
C ILE A 221 34.43 -22.14 21.61
N LYS A 222 33.57 -22.85 20.88
CA LYS A 222 32.17 -22.45 20.66
C LYS A 222 31.41 -22.30 21.99
N ASN A 223 31.61 -23.24 22.92
CA ASN A 223 30.94 -23.21 24.21
C ASN A 223 31.45 -22.06 25.09
N GLU A 224 32.76 -21.82 25.10
CA GLU A 224 33.37 -20.66 25.79
C GLU A 224 32.85 -19.33 25.23
N PHE A 225 32.76 -19.22 23.91
CA PHE A 225 32.25 -18.02 23.24
C PHE A 225 30.77 -17.76 23.58
N ASN A 226 29.95 -18.81 23.63
CA ASN A 226 28.55 -18.68 24.05
C ASN A 226 28.43 -18.23 25.50
N GLN A 227 29.26 -18.77 26.40
CA GLN A 227 29.28 -18.35 27.81
C GLN A 227 29.71 -16.89 27.97
N PHE A 228 30.66 -16.44 27.15
CA PHE A 228 31.08 -15.03 27.11
C PHE A 228 29.96 -14.11 26.61
N LEU A 229 29.23 -14.50 25.56
CA LEU A 229 28.07 -13.74 25.08
C LEU A 229 26.96 -13.65 26.12
N GLU A 230 26.70 -14.73 26.84
CA GLU A 230 25.70 -14.77 27.92
C GLU A 230 26.10 -13.83 29.07
N SER A 231 27.38 -13.83 29.45
CA SER A 231 27.93 -12.92 30.46
C SER A 231 27.82 -11.44 30.03
N ASN A 232 28.14 -11.12 28.79
CA ASN A 232 28.00 -9.77 28.26
C ASN A 232 26.53 -9.33 28.15
N SER A 233 25.63 -10.26 27.83
CA SER A 233 24.18 -10.00 27.83
C SER A 233 23.69 -9.60 29.23
N HIS A 234 24.17 -10.30 30.26
CA HIS A 234 23.88 -9.94 31.66
C HIS A 234 24.40 -8.55 32.04
N LEU A 235 25.67 -8.24 31.72
CA LEU A 235 26.24 -6.92 31.98
C LEU A 235 25.47 -5.78 31.27
N MET A 236 25.03 -6.01 30.04
CA MET A 236 24.20 -5.03 29.30
C MET A 236 22.85 -4.80 29.96
N ASN A 237 22.23 -5.84 30.54
CA ASN A 237 21.01 -5.70 31.32
C ASN A 237 21.26 -4.92 32.62
N ASP A 238 22.36 -5.18 33.32
CA ASP A 238 22.72 -4.46 34.55
C ASP A 238 22.98 -2.97 34.28
N ILE A 239 23.68 -2.63 33.19
CA ILE A 239 23.89 -1.25 32.76
C ILE A 239 22.56 -0.57 32.40
N LYS A 240 21.64 -1.31 31.77
CA LYS A 240 20.32 -0.79 31.44
C LYS A 240 19.51 -0.46 32.69
N ILE A 241 19.58 -1.30 33.71
CA ILE A 241 18.93 -1.08 35.02
C ILE A 241 19.54 0.15 35.73
N LEU A 242 20.85 0.35 35.64
CA LEU A 242 21.54 1.52 36.21
C LEU A 242 21.33 2.82 35.41
N GLY A 243 20.92 2.71 34.15
CA GLY A 243 20.67 3.84 33.25
C GLY A 243 19.22 4.33 33.24
N GLU A 244 18.29 3.64 33.92
CA GLU A 244 16.94 4.16 34.13
C GLU A 244 16.98 5.26 35.21
N PRO A 245 16.47 6.47 34.91
CA PRO A 245 16.42 7.55 35.90
C PRO A 245 15.56 7.09 37.08
N GLY A 246 16.17 7.08 38.27
CA GLY A 246 15.49 6.74 39.51
C GLY A 246 14.23 7.60 39.72
N PRO A 247 13.26 7.11 40.51
CA PRO A 247 11.97 7.77 40.66
C PRO A 247 12.18 9.17 41.25
N GLU A 248 11.93 10.19 40.44
CA GLU A 248 11.91 11.58 40.89
C GLU A 248 10.93 11.69 42.06
N ILE A 249 11.47 12.15 43.19
CA ILE A 249 10.73 12.55 44.37
C ILE A 249 9.80 13.69 43.93
N GLN A 250 8.50 13.37 43.81
CA GLN A 250 7.44 14.38 43.72
C GLN A 250 7.50 15.22 44.99
N THR A 251 8.17 16.38 44.89
CA THR A 251 8.09 17.42 45.90
C THR A 251 6.81 18.19 45.68
N LEU A 252 5.99 18.16 46.74
CA LEU A 252 4.85 19.02 46.99
C LEU A 252 5.30 20.48 46.91
N GLU A 253 4.80 21.24 45.93
CA GLU A 253 4.68 22.70 46.03
C GLU A 253 3.74 23.19 44.94
N ASN A 254 2.54 23.60 45.34
CA ASN A 254 1.81 24.78 44.83
C ASN A 254 0.46 24.87 45.56
N ASP A 255 0.54 25.27 46.83
CA ASP A 255 -0.45 26.15 47.45
C ASP A 255 0.17 27.56 47.48
N GLN A 256 -0.67 28.59 47.29
CA GLN A 256 -0.36 30.04 47.17
C GLN A 256 0.01 30.44 45.73
N GLU A 257 -0.75 31.26 44.99
CA GLU A 257 -1.53 32.47 45.33
C GLU A 257 -2.69 32.68 44.34
#